data_AF-A0A510ITX9-F1
#
_entry.id   AF-A0A510ITX9-F1
#
_cell.length_a   1.000
_cell.length_b   1.000
_cell.length_c   1.000
_cell.angle_alpha   90.00
_cell.angle_beta   90.00
_cell.angle_gamma   90.00
#
_symmetry.space_group_name_H-M   'P 1'
#
loop_
_entity.id
_entity.type
_entity.pdbx_description
1 polymer ?
#
loop_
_entity_poly.entity_id
_entity_poly.type
_entity_poly.pdbx_seq_one_letter_code
_entity_poly.pdbx_strand_id
1 'polypeptide(L)'
;MPNNPIGDKIYPTGGASPLVDVLMNRGSEGGNPIYIHYTSQAGFNQILMIDKFIKGTPDRTRRGQSAKTGVYLTPSTQCFSPSDAHTLLFFSEDRYKNSATHMFIFIFKQGVELEDYTVSSSSPYRELIYRGDVDFRANGNAKMLYGGRNRFIDGNPWN
;
A
#
# COMPACT_ATOMS: atom_id res chain seq x y z
N MET A 1 -17.58 -27.21 3.67
CA MET A 1 -16.70 -26.06 3.96
C MET A 1 -15.42 -26.62 4.55
N PRO A 2 -14.23 -26.45 3.94
CA PRO A 2 -13.02 -26.91 4.60
C PRO A 2 -12.66 -25.91 5.70
N ASN A 3 -12.66 -26.42 6.93
CA ASN A 3 -12.05 -25.80 8.10
C ASN A 3 -10.58 -25.54 7.81
N ASN A 4 -10.12 -24.29 7.86
CA ASN A 4 -8.68 -24.00 7.91
C ASN A 4 -8.28 -23.78 9.39
N PRO A 5 -7.63 -24.75 10.04
CA PRO A 5 -7.34 -24.71 11.47
C PRO A 5 -6.12 -23.82 11.69
N ILE A 6 -6.30 -22.59 12.18
CA ILE A 6 -5.17 -21.67 12.49
C ILE A 6 -4.12 -21.72 11.36
N GLY A 7 -4.57 -21.46 10.12
CA GLY A 7 -3.75 -21.58 8.92
C GLY A 7 -2.47 -20.76 9.04
N ASP A 8 -1.37 -21.33 8.55
CA ASP A 8 0.01 -20.89 8.71
C ASP A 8 0.15 -19.37 8.85
N LYS A 9 0.86 -18.90 9.89
CA LYS A 9 1.25 -17.49 9.97
C LYS A 9 2.02 -17.16 8.71
N ILE A 10 1.39 -16.40 7.83
CA ILE A 10 2.04 -15.90 6.64
C ILE A 10 3.04 -14.83 7.10
N TYR A 11 4.23 -14.86 6.51
CA TYR A 11 5.24 -13.84 6.75
C TYR A 11 5.38 -13.04 5.46
N PRO A 12 4.50 -12.05 5.20
CA PRO A 12 4.59 -11.25 3.98
C PRO A 12 5.99 -10.67 3.77
N THR A 13 6.68 -10.35 4.86
CA THR A 13 8.06 -9.83 4.83
C THR A 13 9.15 -10.88 5.01
N GLY A 14 8.81 -12.17 4.96
CA GLY A 14 9.72 -13.29 5.25
C GLY A 14 10.27 -13.27 6.68
N GLY A 15 9.56 -12.64 7.63
CA GLY A 15 9.98 -12.49 9.03
C GLY A 15 10.88 -11.29 9.28
N ALA A 16 11.24 -10.52 8.25
CA ALA A 16 12.10 -9.35 8.38
C ALA A 16 11.43 -8.20 9.15
N SER A 17 10.10 -8.19 9.22
CA SER A 17 9.33 -7.24 10.03
C SER A 17 8.17 -7.94 10.76
N PRO A 18 8.44 -8.50 11.95
CA PRO A 18 7.43 -9.26 12.70
C PRO A 18 6.15 -8.47 13.01
N LEU A 19 6.29 -7.16 13.27
CA LEU A 19 5.14 -6.28 13.50
C LEU A 19 4.25 -6.16 12.25
N VAL A 20 4.86 -5.95 11.08
CA VAL A 20 4.12 -5.87 9.81
C VAL A 20 3.44 -7.21 9.55
N ASP A 21 4.17 -8.33 9.66
CA ASP A 21 3.59 -9.66 9.42
C ASP A 21 2.35 -9.92 10.29
N VAL A 22 2.40 -9.56 11.57
CA VAL A 22 1.24 -9.69 12.48
C VAL A 22 0.06 -8.81 12.04
N LEU A 23 0.31 -7.56 11.67
CA LEU A 23 -0.74 -6.63 11.26
C LEU A 23 -1.39 -7.06 9.94
N MET A 24 -0.57 -7.46 8.96
CA MET A 24 -1.06 -7.89 7.64
C MET A 24 -1.89 -9.17 7.74
N ASN A 25 -1.47 -10.15 8.56
CA ASN A 25 -2.23 -11.38 8.79
C ASN A 25 -3.62 -11.14 9.42
N ARG A 26 -3.78 -10.04 10.18
CA ARG A 26 -5.07 -9.66 10.74
C ARG A 26 -5.97 -8.95 9.73
N GLY A 27 -5.40 -8.33 8.70
CA GLY A 27 -6.09 -7.53 7.70
C GLY A 27 -6.74 -6.23 8.21
N SER A 28 -6.82 -6.06 9.53
CA SER A 28 -7.46 -4.93 10.20
C SER A 28 -6.82 -4.63 11.56
N GLU A 29 -6.95 -3.39 12.02
CA GLU A 29 -6.62 -2.97 13.38
C GLU A 29 -7.85 -2.31 14.02
N GLY A 30 -8.37 -2.92 15.10
CA GLY A 30 -9.56 -2.42 15.79
C GLY A 30 -10.80 -2.34 14.90
N GLY A 31 -10.96 -3.27 13.95
CA GLY A 31 -12.05 -3.29 12.98
C GLY A 31 -11.84 -2.39 11.75
N ASN A 32 -10.79 -1.57 11.72
CA ASN A 32 -10.47 -0.72 10.57
C ASN A 32 -9.58 -1.48 9.58
N PRO A 33 -9.94 -1.50 8.27
CA PRO A 33 -9.10 -2.14 7.26
C PRO A 33 -7.71 -1.51 7.16
N ILE A 34 -6.70 -2.33 6.94
CA ILE A 34 -5.31 -1.89 6.73
C ILE A 34 -5.06 -1.66 5.24
N TYR A 35 -4.43 -0.51 4.93
CA TYR A 35 -4.05 -0.08 3.60
C TYR A 35 -2.54 0.07 3.47
N ILE A 36 -2.04 -0.13 2.25
CA ILE A 36 -0.64 0.04 1.89
C ILE A 36 -0.54 1.10 0.79
N HIS A 37 0.36 2.06 0.97
CA HIS A 37 0.79 2.97 -0.08
C HIS A 37 2.26 2.71 -0.43
N TYR A 38 2.53 2.35 -1.68
CA TYR A 38 3.88 2.15 -2.20
C TYR A 38 4.49 3.46 -2.69
N THR A 39 5.78 3.64 -2.41
CA THR A 39 6.52 4.83 -2.83
C THR A 39 8.00 4.55 -3.05
N SER A 40 8.71 5.54 -3.61
CA SER A 40 10.17 5.52 -3.73
C SER A 40 10.83 6.01 -2.44
N GLN A 41 12.14 5.79 -2.29
CA GLN A 41 12.92 6.38 -1.19
C GLN A 41 12.73 7.91 -1.10
N ALA A 42 12.74 8.60 -2.24
CA ALA A 42 12.56 10.05 -2.27
C ALA A 42 11.16 10.46 -1.79
N GLY A 43 10.11 9.76 -2.26
CA GLY A 43 8.74 10.00 -1.79
C GLY A 43 8.56 9.68 -0.31
N PHE A 44 9.16 8.60 0.17
CA PHE A 44 9.19 8.24 1.59
C PHE A 44 9.80 9.35 2.44
N ASN A 45 10.97 9.87 2.06
CA ASN A 45 11.62 10.95 2.79
C ASN A 45 10.76 12.23 2.80
N GLN A 46 10.16 12.60 1.67
CA GLN A 46 9.28 13.75 1.56
C GLN A 46 8.07 13.63 2.50
N ILE A 47 7.37 12.49 2.47
CA ILE A 47 6.18 12.24 3.29
C ILE A 47 6.54 12.18 4.77
N LEU A 48 7.59 11.42 5.13
CA LEU A 48 7.91 11.20 6.54
C LEU A 48 8.58 12.41 7.19
N MET A 49 9.46 13.12 6.49
CA MET A 49 10.29 14.17 7.11
C MET A 49 9.68 15.56 6.97
N ILE A 50 8.95 15.84 5.90
CA ILE A 50 8.51 17.20 5.57
C ILE A 50 7.00 17.32 5.74
N ASP A 51 6.24 16.55 4.96
CA ASP A 51 4.81 16.80 4.83
C ASP A 51 4.01 16.18 5.99
N LYS A 52 4.35 14.97 6.43
CA LYS A 52 3.53 14.10 7.31
C LYS A 52 2.16 13.72 6.71
N PHE A 53 1.98 13.90 5.41
CA PHE A 53 0.81 13.44 4.66
C PHE A 53 1.17 12.99 3.24
N ILE A 54 0.34 12.13 2.66
CA ILE A 54 0.41 11.73 1.25
C ILE A 54 -0.57 12.60 0.48
N LYS A 55 -0.06 13.37 -0.48
CA LYS A 55 -0.86 14.26 -1.34
C LYS A 55 -1.66 13.45 -2.36
N GLY A 56 -2.96 13.67 -2.41
CA GLY A 56 -3.83 13.18 -3.47
C GLY A 56 -3.62 13.92 -4.79
N THR A 57 -3.16 15.17 -4.75
CA THR A 57 -2.82 15.90 -5.98
C THR A 57 -1.59 15.30 -6.64
N PRO A 58 -1.69 14.77 -7.88
CA PRO A 58 -0.60 14.08 -8.53
C PRO A 58 0.41 15.09 -9.06
N ASP A 59 1.70 14.79 -8.88
CA ASP A 59 2.76 15.45 -9.63
C ASP A 59 2.68 15.00 -11.10
N ARG A 60 2.12 15.85 -11.95
CA ARG A 60 1.91 15.56 -13.38
C ARG A 60 3.21 15.49 -14.17
N THR A 61 4.29 16.12 -13.69
CA THR A 61 5.61 16.00 -14.34
C THR A 61 6.14 14.57 -14.22
N ARG A 62 5.91 13.95 -13.06
CA ARG A 62 6.31 12.56 -12.78
C ARG A 62 5.30 11.52 -13.30
N ARG A 63 4.01 11.79 -13.14
CA ARG A 63 2.93 10.81 -13.39
C ARG A 63 2.29 10.94 -14.78
N GLY A 64 2.64 11.97 -15.54
CA GLY A 64 2.01 12.28 -16.82
C GLY A 64 0.66 12.98 -16.67
N GLN A 65 0.13 13.46 -17.80
CA GLN A 65 -1.08 14.28 -17.83
C GLN A 65 -2.36 13.50 -17.52
N SER A 66 -2.37 12.19 -17.76
CA SER A 66 -3.52 11.32 -17.49
C SER A 66 -3.61 10.82 -16.04
N ALA A 67 -2.70 11.26 -15.16
CA ALA A 67 -2.69 10.82 -13.78
C ALA A 67 -3.98 11.24 -13.05
N LYS A 68 -4.73 10.24 -12.55
CA LYS A 68 -5.94 10.52 -11.74
C LYS A 68 -5.52 11.17 -10.42
N THR A 69 -6.31 12.15 -9.98
CA THR A 69 -6.21 12.71 -8.62
C THR A 69 -6.53 11.65 -7.58
N GLY A 70 -5.72 11.55 -6.54
CA GLY A 70 -5.95 10.66 -5.41
C GLY A 70 -4.70 9.88 -5.02
N VAL A 71 -4.76 9.31 -3.82
CA VAL A 71 -3.75 8.43 -3.27
C VAL A 71 -4.09 7.00 -3.65
N TYR A 72 -3.13 6.33 -4.25
CA TYR A 72 -3.23 4.96 -4.73
C TYR A 72 -2.86 4.01 -3.59
N LEU A 73 -3.77 3.12 -3.27
CA LEU A 73 -3.71 2.22 -2.13
C LEU A 73 -3.91 0.78 -2.59
N THR A 74 -3.37 -0.14 -1.81
CA THR A 74 -3.66 -1.57 -1.92
C THR A 74 -4.18 -2.07 -0.57
N PRO A 75 -5.14 -3.01 -0.56
CA PRO A 75 -5.58 -3.63 0.69
C PRO A 75 -4.47 -4.52 1.24
N SER A 76 -4.45 -4.71 2.56
CA SER A 76 -3.46 -5.58 3.22
C SER A 76 -3.45 -7.04 2.73
N THR A 77 -4.55 -7.51 2.13
CA THR A 77 -4.64 -8.83 1.50
C THR A 77 -3.90 -8.92 0.15
N GLN A 78 -3.44 -7.80 -0.41
CA GLN A 78 -2.69 -7.74 -1.66
C GLN A 78 -1.36 -7.03 -1.42
N CYS A 79 -0.41 -7.79 -0.88
CA CYS A 79 0.96 -7.34 -0.65
C CYS A 79 1.82 -7.63 -1.89
N PHE A 80 2.57 -6.63 -2.35
CA PHE A 80 3.49 -6.75 -3.46
C PHE A 80 4.93 -6.45 -3.03
N SER A 81 5.85 -7.34 -3.39
CA SER A 81 7.28 -7.02 -3.35
C SER A 81 7.61 -5.85 -4.28
N PRO A 82 8.83 -5.26 -4.20
CA PRO A 82 9.22 -4.21 -5.12
C PRO A 82 9.15 -4.61 -6.61
N SER A 83 9.53 -5.85 -6.94
CA SER A 83 9.49 -6.40 -8.31
C SER A 83 8.05 -6.69 -8.76
N ASP A 84 7.24 -7.28 -7.88
CA ASP A 84 5.82 -7.55 -8.16
C ASP A 84 5.05 -6.24 -8.36
N ALA A 85 5.27 -5.23 -7.53
CA ALA A 85 4.64 -3.92 -7.69
C ALA A 85 5.06 -3.25 -9.02
N HIS A 86 6.34 -3.35 -9.40
CA HIS A 86 6.80 -2.82 -10.70
C HIS A 86 6.09 -3.49 -11.87
N THR A 87 5.93 -4.80 -11.82
CA THR A 87 5.30 -5.57 -12.89
C THR A 87 3.79 -5.37 -12.92
N LEU A 88 3.14 -5.53 -11.76
CA LEU A 88 1.68 -5.66 -11.64
C LEU A 88 0.97 -4.33 -11.49
N LEU A 89 1.55 -3.35 -10.77
CA LEU A 89 0.93 -2.03 -10.53
C LEU A 89 1.46 -0.97 -11.50
N PHE A 90 2.73 -1.08 -11.90
CA PHE A 90 3.39 -0.08 -12.75
C PHE A 90 3.66 -0.57 -14.18
N PHE A 91 3.10 -1.73 -14.55
CA PHE A 91 3.14 -2.29 -15.91
C PHE A 91 4.55 -2.37 -16.52
N SER A 92 5.54 -2.66 -15.68
CA SER A 92 6.96 -2.73 -16.04
C SER A 92 7.53 -1.44 -16.67
N GLU A 93 6.88 -0.28 -16.49
CA GLU A 93 7.39 0.97 -17.03
C GLU A 93 8.68 1.39 -16.30
N ASP A 94 9.76 1.63 -17.04
CA ASP A 94 11.10 1.91 -16.48
C ASP A 94 11.11 3.11 -15.52
N ARG A 95 10.34 4.15 -15.82
CA ARG A 95 10.22 5.34 -14.95
C ARG A 95 9.71 5.03 -13.55
N TYR A 96 9.06 3.88 -13.36
CA TYR A 96 8.49 3.45 -12.08
C TYR A 96 9.27 2.33 -11.40
N LYS A 97 10.42 1.90 -11.94
CA LYS A 97 11.26 0.81 -11.39
C LYS A 97 11.54 0.91 -9.89
N ASN A 98 11.66 2.14 -9.37
CA ASN A 98 11.96 2.39 -7.95
C ASN A 98 10.75 2.84 -7.11
N SER A 99 9.54 2.80 -7.66
CA SER A 99 8.33 3.39 -7.05
C SER A 99 7.69 2.55 -5.94
N ALA A 100 8.19 1.34 -5.67
CA ALA A 100 7.72 0.49 -4.57
C ALA A 100 8.86 -0.01 -3.66
N THR A 101 9.98 0.73 -3.61
CA THR A 101 11.11 0.43 -2.72
C THR A 101 10.78 0.69 -1.24
N HIS A 102 9.80 1.55 -0.98
CA HIS A 102 9.33 1.95 0.34
C HIS A 102 7.80 1.89 0.40
N MET A 103 7.25 1.88 1.61
CA MET A 103 5.82 1.85 1.82
C MET A 103 5.39 2.49 3.12
N PHE A 104 4.12 2.88 3.16
CA PHE A 104 3.38 3.23 4.36
C PHE A 104 2.25 2.23 4.54
N ILE A 105 2.13 1.65 5.74
CA ILE A 105 0.99 0.81 6.14
C ILE A 105 0.22 1.58 7.20
N PHE A 106 -1.08 1.74 7.00
CA PHE A 106 -1.89 2.60 7.86
C PHE A 106 -3.36 2.16 7.87
N ILE A 107 -4.10 2.71 8.84
CA ILE A 107 -5.56 2.70 8.87
C ILE A 107 -6.08 4.12 8.78
N PHE A 108 -7.28 4.31 8.22
CA PHE A 108 -8.02 5.54 8.43
C PHE A 108 -8.67 5.52 9.82
N LYS A 109 -8.69 6.66 10.51
CA LYS A 109 -9.29 6.81 11.85
C LYS A 109 -10.83 6.80 11.80
N GLN A 110 -11.39 7.03 10.62
CA GLN A 110 -12.83 7.00 10.33
C GLN A 110 -13.03 6.28 9.00
N GLY A 111 -14.25 5.79 8.75
CA GLY A 111 -14.60 5.22 7.45
C GLY A 111 -14.35 6.22 6.32
N VAL A 112 -13.78 5.74 5.22
CA VAL A 112 -13.56 6.55 4.02
C VAL A 112 -14.19 5.87 2.82
N GLU A 113 -14.64 6.68 1.87
CA GLU A 113 -15.03 6.17 0.55
C GLU A 113 -13.78 5.98 -0.30
N LEU A 114 -13.67 4.80 -0.90
CA LEU A 114 -12.60 4.43 -1.81
C LEU A 114 -13.22 4.09 -3.15
N GLU A 115 -12.65 4.65 -4.22
CA GLU A 115 -12.94 4.12 -5.53
C GLU A 115 -12.14 2.83 -5.72
N ASP A 116 -12.80 1.82 -6.27
CA ASP A 116 -12.28 0.48 -6.33
C ASP A 116 -12.34 -0.04 -7.76
N TYR A 117 -11.16 -0.22 -8.35
CA TYR A 117 -11.00 -0.67 -9.72
C TYR A 117 -10.13 -1.92 -9.76
N THR A 118 -10.32 -2.75 -10.78
CA THR A 118 -9.28 -3.70 -11.18
C THR A 118 -8.11 -2.94 -11.79
N VAL A 119 -6.87 -3.31 -11.46
CA VAL A 119 -5.65 -2.65 -12.00
C VAL A 119 -5.63 -2.68 -13.54
N SER A 120 -6.13 -3.76 -14.14
CA SER A 120 -6.43 -3.88 -15.57
C SER A 120 -7.64 -4.79 -15.78
N SER A 121 -8.20 -4.81 -16.99
CA SER A 121 -9.42 -5.57 -17.37
C SER A 121 -9.36 -7.08 -17.10
N SER A 122 -8.18 -7.63 -16.86
CA SER A 122 -7.96 -9.05 -16.56
C SER A 122 -7.17 -9.27 -15.26
N SER A 123 -6.90 -8.21 -14.50
CA SER A 123 -6.10 -8.31 -13.28
C SER A 123 -6.95 -8.78 -12.10
N PRO A 124 -6.53 -9.81 -11.34
CA PRO A 124 -7.17 -10.16 -10.07
C PRO A 124 -6.86 -9.13 -8.95
N TYR A 125 -5.95 -8.18 -9.23
CA TYR A 125 -5.50 -7.18 -8.27
C TYR A 125 -6.35 -5.91 -8.34
N ARG A 126 -6.60 -5.33 -7.16
CA ARG A 126 -7.44 -4.16 -6.98
C ARG A 126 -6.58 -2.92 -6.76
N GLU A 127 -6.90 -1.87 -7.47
CA GLU A 127 -6.40 -0.51 -7.25
C GLU A 127 -7.46 0.27 -6.48
N LEU A 128 -7.12 0.68 -5.27
CA LEU A 128 -7.98 1.54 -4.46
C LEU A 128 -7.50 2.99 -4.60
N ILE A 129 -8.42 3.92 -4.88
CA ILE A 129 -8.10 5.34 -4.98
C ILE A 129 -8.87 6.11 -3.91
N TYR A 130 -8.14 6.75 -3.01
CA TYR A 130 -8.68 7.73 -2.07
C TYR A 130 -8.56 9.14 -2.66
N ARG A 131 -9.67 9.87 -2.79
CA ARG A 131 -9.69 11.22 -3.42
C ARG A 131 -9.25 12.36 -2.50
N GLY A 132 -8.88 12.07 -1.25
CA GLY A 132 -8.31 13.04 -0.31
C GLY A 132 -6.81 12.87 -0.09
N ASP A 133 -6.27 13.68 0.82
CA ASP A 133 -4.91 13.53 1.35
C ASP A 133 -4.92 12.55 2.54
N VAL A 134 -3.90 11.70 2.63
CA VAL A 134 -3.71 10.81 3.79
C VAL A 134 -2.83 11.52 4.80
N ASP A 135 -3.40 11.97 5.91
CA ASP A 135 -2.72 12.79 6.91
C ASP A 135 -2.38 12.00 8.18
N PHE A 136 -1.09 11.84 8.45
CA PHE A 136 -0.56 11.09 9.59
C PHE A 136 -0.29 11.95 10.84
N ARG A 137 -0.60 13.25 10.81
CA ARG A 137 -0.45 14.14 11.98
C ARG A 137 -1.41 13.72 13.10
N ALA A 138 -1.17 14.23 14.31
CA ALA A 138 -1.97 13.89 15.50
C ALA A 138 -3.48 14.04 15.25
N ASN A 139 -3.89 15.13 14.60
CA ASN A 139 -5.28 15.43 14.25
C ASN A 139 -5.65 15.04 12.81
N GLY A 140 -4.75 14.35 12.09
CA GLY A 140 -4.98 13.88 10.73
C GLY A 140 -5.98 12.73 10.66
N ASN A 141 -6.35 12.32 9.44
CA ASN A 141 -7.36 11.29 9.19
C ASN A 141 -6.81 9.85 9.22
N ALA A 142 -5.49 9.65 9.32
CA ALA A 142 -4.88 8.33 9.27
C ALA A 142 -3.94 8.07 10.46
N LYS A 143 -3.83 6.80 10.84
CA LYS A 143 -2.85 6.31 11.81
C LYS A 143 -1.84 5.45 11.06
N MET A 144 -0.60 5.92 10.99
CA MET A 144 0.51 5.15 10.45
C MET A 144 0.86 3.98 11.39
N LEU A 145 0.87 2.77 10.85
CA LEU A 145 1.29 1.55 11.55
C LEU A 145 2.73 1.17 11.23
N TYR A 146 3.15 1.44 9.99
CA TYR A 146 4.51 1.23 9.53
C TYR A 146 4.86 2.26 8.45
N GLY A 147 6.11 2.72 8.46
CA GLY A 147 6.70 3.50 7.38
C GLY A 147 8.15 3.10 7.21
N GLY A 148 8.52 2.56 6.05
CA GLY A 148 9.89 2.12 5.82
C GLY A 148 10.08 1.39 4.50
N ARG A 149 11.21 0.67 4.40
CA ARG A 149 11.56 -0.13 3.22
C ARG A 149 10.49 -1.20 2.96
N ASN A 150 10.11 -1.38 1.71
CA ASN A 150 9.27 -2.52 1.32
C ASN A 150 10.08 -3.81 1.50
N ARG A 151 9.60 -4.68 2.38
CA ARG A 151 10.23 -5.96 2.73
C ARG A 151 9.43 -7.15 2.23
N PHE A 152 8.33 -6.92 1.50
CA PHE A 152 7.53 -8.01 0.99
C PHE A 152 8.35 -8.88 0.03
N ILE A 153 8.19 -10.19 0.15
CA ILE A 153 8.89 -11.18 -0.67
C ILE A 153 8.12 -11.46 -1.96
N ASP A 154 8.85 -11.82 -3.01
CA ASP A 154 8.29 -12.21 -4.30
C ASP A 154 7.52 -13.52 -4.13
N GLY A 155 6.37 -13.62 -4.79
CA GLY A 155 5.50 -14.78 -4.70
C GLY A 155 4.41 -14.57 -3.67
N ASN A 156 3.18 -14.67 -4.15
CA ASN A 156 1.98 -14.60 -3.33
C ASN A 156 2.03 -15.74 -2.29
N PRO A 157 2.12 -15.48 -0.97
CA PRO A 157 1.97 -16.55 0.03
C PRO A 157 0.53 -17.11 0.07
N TRP A 158 -0.34 -16.59 -0.79
CA TRP A 158 -1.76 -16.90 -0.90
C TRP A 158 -2.10 -17.81 -2.11
N ASN A 159 -1.10 -18.33 -2.84
CA ASN A 159 -1.29 -19.33 -3.90
C ASN A 159 -0.94 -20.73 -3.42
#